data_AF-A0A952ALN8-F1
#
_entry.id   AF-A0A952ALN8-F1
#
_cell.length_a   1.000
_cell.length_b   1.000
_cell.length_c   1.000
_cell.angle_alpha   90.00
_cell.angle_beta   90.00
_cell.angle_gamma   90.00
#
_symmetry.space_group_name_H-M   'P 1'
#
loop_
_entity.id
_entity.type
_entity.pdbx_description
1 polymer ?
#
loop_
_entity_poly.entity_id
_entity_poly.type
_entity_poly.pdbx_seq_one_letter_code
_entity_poly.pdbx_strand_id
1 'polypeptide(L)'
;MDHTYRADDFTGEKAIQKLDVIFAKKYLDALSAFINNGELKSPWKQFFTLVSETDPDPFAVLLAGINAHINGDLAMSLVDADYLHYEKDFKYVNSILLDEIPKVMSFLVKNQQSILAAGAYMLPSLTKYEFEKIIVRWRNEAWINAGQLQSKKINIEQIHDRAEEIGKQICSIVKITKLPGFLSDLERLSSLV
;
A
#
# COMPACT_ATOMS: atom_id res chain seq x y z
N MET A 1 4.00 18.39 -14.55
CA MET A 1 5.13 19.26 -14.18
C MET A 1 6.24 18.34 -13.70
N ASP A 2 7.49 18.61 -14.07
CA ASP A 2 8.63 17.83 -13.59
C ASP A 2 8.97 18.33 -12.19
N HIS A 3 8.53 17.61 -11.15
CA HIS A 3 8.79 17.98 -9.76
C HIS A 3 10.10 17.31 -9.34
N THR A 4 11.15 18.10 -9.15
CA THR A 4 12.38 17.64 -8.50
C THR A 4 12.21 17.79 -6.99
N TYR A 5 11.90 16.70 -6.29
CA TYR A 5 11.94 16.65 -4.82
C TYR A 5 13.37 16.45 -4.36
N ARG A 6 13.78 17.15 -3.31
CA ARG A 6 15.13 17.07 -2.77
C ARG A 6 15.11 16.81 -1.27
N ALA A 7 16.17 16.20 -0.75
CA ALA A 7 16.27 15.89 0.67
C ALA A 7 16.26 17.15 1.55
N ASP A 8 16.71 18.29 1.03
CA ASP A 8 16.70 19.61 1.69
C ASP A 8 15.30 20.25 1.77
N ASP A 9 14.28 19.66 1.14
CA ASP A 9 12.87 20.05 1.32
C ASP A 9 12.29 19.61 2.68
N PHE A 10 12.97 18.69 3.38
CA PHE A 10 12.56 18.13 4.66
C PHE A 10 13.19 18.88 5.84
N THR A 11 12.36 19.29 6.80
CA THR A 11 12.86 19.91 8.04
C THR A 11 13.65 18.92 8.91
N GLY A 12 13.36 17.62 8.78
CA GLY A 12 13.99 16.53 9.51
C GLY A 12 14.81 15.58 8.63
N GLU A 13 15.73 16.08 7.79
CA GLU A 13 16.51 15.29 6.82
C GLU A 13 17.08 13.97 7.40
N LYS A 14 17.76 14.03 8.55
CA LYS A 14 18.34 12.83 9.19
C LYS A 14 17.25 11.88 9.71
N ALA A 15 16.14 12.43 10.19
CA ALA A 15 15.04 11.65 10.73
C ALA A 15 14.29 10.91 9.61
N ILE A 16 14.11 11.55 8.43
CA ILE A 16 13.45 10.91 7.29
C ILE A 16 14.34 9.82 6.69
N GLN A 17 15.66 10.01 6.62
CA GLN A 17 16.60 8.97 6.22
C GLN A 17 16.58 7.78 7.19
N LYS A 18 16.57 8.04 8.50
CA LYS A 18 16.46 6.98 9.52
C LYS A 18 15.12 6.23 9.39
N LEU A 19 14.02 6.95 9.21
CA LEU A 19 12.70 6.37 8.98
C LEU A 19 12.70 5.47 7.74
N ASP A 20 13.24 5.94 6.62
CA ASP A 20 13.30 5.19 5.36
C ASP A 20 14.04 3.85 5.52
N VAL A 21 15.22 3.87 6.16
CA VAL A 21 16.00 2.65 6.43
C VAL A 21 15.24 1.67 7.32
N ILE A 22 14.64 2.14 8.42
CA ILE A 22 13.85 1.29 9.34
C ILE A 22 12.65 0.70 8.62
N PHE A 23 11.97 1.53 7.82
CA PHE A 23 10.77 1.14 7.11
C PHE A 23 11.07 0.07 6.06
N ALA A 24 12.07 0.32 5.21
CA ALA A 24 12.54 -0.64 4.20
C ALA A 24 13.00 -1.96 4.82
N LYS A 25 13.70 -1.92 5.96
CA LYS A 25 14.17 -3.12 6.66
C LYS A 25 13.02 -4.05 7.05
N LYS A 26 11.85 -3.54 7.45
CA LYS A 26 10.70 -4.39 7.83
C LYS A 26 10.22 -5.25 6.66
N TYR A 27 10.13 -4.70 5.46
CA TYR A 27 9.85 -5.47 4.24
C TYR A 27 10.97 -6.47 3.94
N LEU A 28 12.24 -6.05 3.97
CA LEU A 28 13.37 -6.91 3.64
C LEU A 28 13.52 -8.10 4.61
N ASP A 29 13.25 -7.88 5.90
CA ASP A 29 13.23 -8.94 6.91
C ASP A 29 12.10 -9.95 6.64
N ALA A 30 10.91 -9.47 6.26
CA ALA A 30 9.78 -10.32 5.92
C ALA A 30 10.03 -11.11 4.62
N LEU A 31 10.61 -10.45 3.61
CA LEU A 31 11.00 -11.06 2.34
C LEU A 31 12.08 -12.13 2.54
N SER A 32 13.09 -11.84 3.36
CA SER A 32 14.16 -12.80 3.68
C SER A 32 13.60 -14.04 4.37
N ALA A 33 12.68 -13.87 5.32
CA ALA A 33 12.02 -14.99 6.01
C ALA A 33 11.18 -15.83 5.04
N PHE A 34 10.46 -15.18 4.11
CA PHE A 34 9.68 -15.85 3.09
C PHE A 34 10.55 -16.64 2.11
N ILE A 35 11.60 -16.03 1.55
CA ILE A 35 12.47 -16.68 0.56
C ILE A 35 13.26 -17.85 1.17
N ASN A 36 13.80 -17.68 2.37
CA ASN A 36 14.66 -18.70 2.98
C ASN A 36 13.88 -19.85 3.60
N ASN A 37 12.73 -19.57 4.22
CA ASN A 37 12.04 -20.54 5.09
C ASN A 37 10.57 -20.74 4.72
N GLY A 38 10.04 -20.03 3.71
CA GLY A 38 8.61 -20.01 3.41
C GLY A 38 7.75 -19.35 4.51
N GLU A 39 8.37 -18.60 5.43
CA GLU A 39 7.67 -18.03 6.57
C GLU A 39 6.79 -16.85 6.15
N LEU A 40 5.49 -16.96 6.38
CA LEU A 40 4.52 -15.90 6.10
C LEU A 40 4.38 -14.96 7.31
N LYS A 41 5.30 -14.00 7.43
CA LYS A 41 5.28 -13.01 8.52
C LYS A 41 4.15 -12.00 8.35
N SER A 42 3.43 -11.74 9.43
CA SER A 42 2.52 -10.59 9.52
C SER A 42 3.34 -9.29 9.62
N PRO A 43 2.97 -8.20 8.93
CA PRO A 43 1.71 -7.96 8.19
C PRO A 43 1.73 -8.34 6.69
N TRP A 44 2.75 -9.09 6.25
CA TRP A 44 3.03 -9.38 4.84
C TRP A 44 2.44 -10.71 4.35
N LYS A 45 1.70 -11.45 5.18
CA LYS A 45 1.24 -12.80 4.84
C LYS A 45 0.37 -12.82 3.59
N GLN A 46 -0.57 -11.88 3.46
CA GLN A 46 -1.45 -11.82 2.29
C GLN A 46 -0.69 -11.46 1.01
N PHE A 47 0.27 -10.54 1.10
CA PHE A 47 1.14 -10.20 -0.03
C PHE A 47 1.91 -11.42 -0.53
N PHE A 48 2.59 -12.14 0.37
CA PHE A 48 3.36 -13.34 0.00
C PHE A 48 2.48 -14.49 -0.49
N THR A 49 1.26 -14.59 0.04
CA THR A 49 0.26 -15.54 -0.46
C THR A 49 -0.13 -15.21 -1.90
N LEU A 50 -0.44 -13.94 -2.20
CA LEU A 50 -0.83 -13.48 -3.55
C LEU A 50 0.28 -13.69 -4.58
N VAL A 51 1.51 -13.28 -4.29
CA VAL A 51 2.63 -13.44 -5.24
C VAL A 51 2.99 -14.91 -5.49
N SER A 52 2.52 -15.83 -4.65
CA SER A 52 2.68 -17.28 -4.83
C SER A 52 1.56 -17.91 -5.67
N GLU A 53 0.50 -17.18 -6.02
CA GLU A 53 -0.56 -17.70 -6.89
C GLU A 53 -0.10 -17.81 -8.35
N THR A 54 -0.75 -18.69 -9.11
CA THR A 54 -0.64 -18.68 -10.57
C THR A 54 -1.35 -17.44 -11.11
N ASP A 55 -0.59 -16.57 -11.77
CA ASP A 55 -1.08 -15.35 -12.43
C ASP A 55 -1.90 -14.44 -11.49
N PRO A 56 -1.26 -13.84 -10.46
CA PRO A 56 -1.95 -12.93 -9.55
C PRO A 56 -2.19 -11.57 -10.22
N ASP A 57 -3.34 -10.95 -9.95
CA ASP A 57 -3.61 -9.62 -10.51
C ASP A 57 -2.59 -8.60 -9.95
N PRO A 58 -1.83 -7.91 -10.82
CA PRO A 58 -0.77 -6.99 -10.39
C PRO A 58 -1.25 -5.84 -9.50
N PHE A 59 -2.47 -5.34 -9.68
CA PHE A 59 -3.02 -4.26 -8.84
C PHE A 59 -3.33 -4.76 -7.43
N ALA A 60 -3.83 -6.00 -7.29
CA ALA A 60 -4.08 -6.57 -5.98
C ALA A 60 -2.79 -6.89 -5.22
N VAL A 61 -1.76 -7.39 -5.93
CA VAL A 61 -0.42 -7.58 -5.36
C VAL A 61 0.13 -6.24 -4.86
N LEU A 62 0.04 -5.18 -5.67
CA LEU A 62 0.46 -3.83 -5.27
C LEU A 62 -0.29 -3.37 -4.01
N LEU A 63 -1.62 -3.46 -4.02
CA LEU A 63 -2.45 -2.99 -2.92
C LEU A 63 -2.20 -3.77 -1.62
N ALA A 64 -1.96 -5.09 -1.71
CA ALA A 64 -1.57 -5.91 -0.56
C ALA A 64 -0.20 -5.50 0.00
N GLY A 65 0.78 -5.19 -0.86
CA GLY A 65 2.08 -4.68 -0.45
C GLY A 65 1.98 -3.29 0.21
N ILE A 66 1.23 -2.37 -0.39
CA ILE A 66 0.96 -1.04 0.18
C ILE A 66 0.26 -1.16 1.53
N ASN A 67 -0.70 -2.08 1.67
CA ASN A 67 -1.38 -2.32 2.93
C ASN A 67 -0.42 -2.83 4.01
N ALA A 68 0.35 -3.87 3.72
CA ALA A 68 1.32 -4.44 4.67
C ALA A 68 2.34 -3.36 5.11
N HIS A 69 2.83 -2.57 4.16
CA HIS A 69 3.82 -1.55 4.44
C HIS A 69 3.22 -0.33 5.16
N ILE A 70 2.14 0.26 4.67
CA ILE A 70 1.57 1.48 5.27
C ILE A 70 0.77 1.16 6.54
N ASN A 71 -0.23 0.28 6.46
CA ASN A 71 -1.08 0.01 7.62
C ASN A 71 -0.37 -0.85 8.66
N GLY A 72 0.48 -1.77 8.21
CA GLY A 72 1.21 -2.67 9.10
C GLY A 72 2.48 -2.04 9.66
N ASP A 73 3.44 -1.66 8.82
CA ASP A 73 4.81 -1.33 9.24
C ASP A 73 5.04 0.14 9.65
N LEU A 74 4.31 1.09 9.05
CA LEU A 74 4.66 2.52 9.14
C LEU A 74 4.53 3.09 10.56
N ALA A 75 3.49 2.71 11.31
CA ALA A 75 3.26 3.23 12.65
C ALA A 75 4.43 2.91 13.60
N MET A 76 4.92 1.66 13.58
CA MET A 76 6.10 1.26 14.34
C MET A 76 7.35 1.98 13.84
N SER A 77 7.51 2.11 12.53
CA SER A 77 8.69 2.77 11.93
C SER A 77 8.78 4.23 12.35
N LEU A 78 7.66 4.94 12.44
CA LEU A 78 7.58 6.31 12.94
C LEU A 78 8.01 6.41 14.42
N VAL A 79 7.63 5.44 15.24
CA VAL A 79 8.03 5.37 16.66
C VAL A 79 9.52 5.03 16.80
N ASP A 80 9.99 3.99 16.11
CA ASP A 80 11.38 3.52 16.13
C ASP A 80 12.36 4.59 15.61
N ALA A 81 11.92 5.38 14.63
CA ALA A 81 12.68 6.48 14.07
C ALA A 81 12.70 7.73 14.96
N ASP A 82 11.82 7.85 15.95
CA ASP A 82 11.52 9.09 16.68
C ASP A 82 11.10 10.21 15.71
N TYR A 83 10.03 9.97 14.94
CA TYR A 83 9.61 10.84 13.83
C TYR A 83 8.34 11.66 14.11
N LEU A 84 7.68 11.46 15.25
CA LEU A 84 6.33 12.01 15.51
C LEU A 84 6.27 13.53 15.65
N HIS A 85 7.40 14.22 15.78
CA HIS A 85 7.47 15.69 15.76
C HIS A 85 7.58 16.28 14.35
N TYR A 86 7.73 15.47 13.29
CA TYR A 86 7.86 15.93 11.90
C TYR A 86 6.57 15.76 11.08
N GLU A 87 5.42 16.17 11.63
CA GLU A 87 4.12 16.00 10.96
C GLU A 87 4.04 16.70 9.60
N LYS A 88 4.66 17.88 9.48
CA LYS A 88 4.71 18.63 8.21
C LYS A 88 5.41 17.82 7.13
N ASP A 89 6.57 17.25 7.45
CA ASP A 89 7.35 16.43 6.54
C ASP A 89 6.63 15.12 6.22
N PHE A 90 5.98 14.50 7.21
CA PHE A 90 5.13 13.33 7.01
C PHE A 90 4.00 13.58 5.98
N LYS A 91 3.35 14.75 6.08
CA LYS A 91 2.33 15.21 5.13
C LYS A 91 2.93 15.58 3.78
N TYR A 92 4.13 16.12 3.73
CA TYR A 92 4.81 16.44 2.48
C TYR A 92 5.07 15.19 1.62
N VAL A 93 5.41 14.06 2.24
CA VAL A 93 5.51 12.77 1.54
C VAL A 93 4.18 12.37 0.86
N ASN A 94 3.02 12.77 1.38
CA ASN A 94 1.75 12.51 0.69
C ASN A 94 1.71 13.22 -0.67
N SER A 95 2.20 14.46 -0.77
CA SER A 95 2.25 15.19 -2.04
C SER A 95 3.14 14.46 -3.04
N ILE A 96 4.32 14.02 -2.61
CA ILE A 96 5.24 13.24 -3.45
C ILE A 96 4.56 11.95 -3.94
N LEU A 97 3.92 11.20 -3.04
CA LEU A 97 3.22 9.95 -3.38
C LEU A 97 2.08 10.18 -4.38
N LEU A 98 1.28 11.23 -4.18
CA LEU A 98 0.16 11.58 -5.05
C LEU A 98 0.61 11.91 -6.48
N ASP A 99 1.81 12.48 -6.64
CA ASP A 99 2.38 12.79 -7.95
C ASP A 99 2.89 11.54 -8.69
N GLU A 100 3.21 10.46 -7.97
CA GLU A 100 3.70 9.19 -8.55
C GLU A 100 2.58 8.18 -8.86
N ILE A 101 1.49 8.18 -8.09
CA ILE A 101 0.36 7.25 -8.26
C ILE A 101 -0.16 7.17 -9.72
N PRO A 102 -0.36 8.28 -10.46
CA PRO A 102 -0.85 8.22 -11.83
C PRO A 102 0.08 7.41 -12.76
N LYS A 103 1.39 7.49 -12.55
CA LYS A 103 2.39 6.76 -13.36
C LYS A 103 2.33 5.27 -13.06
N VAL A 104 2.22 4.90 -11.78
CA VAL A 104 2.06 3.50 -11.35
C VAL A 104 0.78 2.90 -11.93
N MET A 105 -0.35 3.59 -11.84
CA MET A 105 -1.62 3.11 -12.40
C MET A 105 -1.55 2.94 -13.93
N SER A 106 -0.94 3.90 -14.63
CA SER A 106 -0.71 3.79 -16.08
C SER A 106 0.13 2.57 -16.44
N PHE A 107 1.18 2.29 -15.66
CA PHE A 107 2.04 1.12 -15.85
C PHE A 107 1.29 -0.20 -15.62
N LEU A 108 0.47 -0.30 -14.58
CA LEU A 108 -0.32 -1.52 -14.30
C LEU A 108 -1.27 -1.86 -15.44
N VAL A 109 -1.95 -0.85 -15.99
CA VAL A 109 -2.88 -1.03 -17.11
C VAL A 109 -2.14 -1.40 -18.40
N LYS A 110 -1.12 -0.62 -18.78
CA LYS A 110 -0.50 -0.72 -20.10
C LYS A 110 0.54 -1.82 -20.22
N ASN A 111 1.27 -2.10 -19.14
CA ASN A 111 2.43 -2.98 -19.17
C ASN A 111 2.19 -4.30 -18.44
N GLN A 112 1.41 -4.30 -17.37
CA GLN A 112 1.16 -5.49 -16.55
C GLN A 112 -0.20 -6.15 -16.86
N GLN A 113 -0.98 -5.59 -17.79
CA GLN A 113 -2.29 -6.12 -18.22
C GLN A 113 -3.25 -6.42 -17.05
N SER A 114 -3.16 -5.67 -15.95
CA SER A 114 -4.02 -5.87 -14.79
C SER A 114 -5.49 -5.61 -15.15
N ILE A 115 -6.32 -6.64 -15.00
CA ILE A 115 -7.77 -6.57 -15.26
C ILE A 115 -8.42 -5.64 -14.25
N LEU A 116 -8.01 -5.70 -12.98
CA LEU A 116 -8.50 -4.80 -11.95
C LEU A 116 -8.13 -3.34 -12.23
N ALA A 117 -6.89 -3.06 -12.62
CA ALA A 117 -6.47 -1.69 -12.97
C ALA A 117 -7.20 -1.18 -14.22
N ALA A 118 -7.43 -2.04 -15.23
CA ALA A 118 -8.16 -1.68 -16.43
C ALA A 118 -9.64 -1.42 -16.14
N GLY A 119 -10.31 -2.30 -15.38
CA GLY A 119 -11.69 -2.08 -14.92
C GLY A 119 -11.81 -0.81 -14.07
N ALA A 120 -10.78 -0.52 -13.26
CA ALA A 120 -10.69 0.73 -12.53
C ALA A 120 -10.60 1.93 -13.51
N TYR A 121 -9.77 1.84 -14.55
CA TYR A 121 -9.68 2.93 -15.53
C TYR A 121 -11.01 3.21 -16.27
N MET A 122 -11.85 2.18 -16.46
CA MET A 122 -13.12 2.26 -17.19
C MET A 122 -14.32 2.76 -16.36
N LEU A 123 -14.21 2.81 -15.03
CA LEU A 123 -15.28 3.25 -14.11
C LEU A 123 -14.85 4.49 -13.30
N PRO A 124 -14.97 5.72 -13.85
CA PRO A 124 -14.34 6.92 -13.31
C PRO A 124 -14.75 7.34 -11.89
N SER A 125 -15.92 6.89 -11.41
CA SER A 125 -16.45 7.23 -10.09
C SER A 125 -15.74 6.51 -8.93
N LEU A 126 -14.83 5.56 -9.20
CA LEU A 126 -14.31 4.63 -8.18
C LEU A 126 -12.77 4.52 -8.09
N THR A 127 -11.97 5.21 -8.92
CA THR A 127 -10.75 4.50 -9.40
C THR A 127 -9.40 5.24 -9.38
N LYS A 128 -9.30 6.52 -9.74
CA LYS A 128 -8.06 7.30 -9.51
C LYS A 128 -8.12 8.05 -8.18
N TYR A 129 -9.15 8.88 -8.04
CA TYR A 129 -9.37 9.72 -6.88
C TYR A 129 -9.56 8.89 -5.60
N GLU A 130 -10.21 7.73 -5.71
CA GLU A 130 -10.41 6.84 -4.56
C GLU A 130 -9.12 6.13 -4.14
N PHE A 131 -8.25 5.73 -5.09
CA PHE A 131 -6.98 5.09 -4.75
C PHE A 131 -6.01 6.07 -4.05
N GLU A 132 -5.93 7.30 -4.57
CA GLU A 132 -5.20 8.41 -3.94
C GLU A 132 -5.71 8.68 -2.51
N LYS A 133 -7.03 8.76 -2.32
CA LYS A 133 -7.64 8.92 -0.98
C LYS A 133 -7.34 7.75 -0.06
N ILE A 134 -7.38 6.50 -0.56
CA ILE A 134 -7.11 5.31 0.23
C ILE A 134 -5.69 5.37 0.80
N ILE A 135 -4.69 5.66 -0.04
CA ILE A 135 -3.29 5.74 0.39
C ILE A 135 -3.09 6.85 1.41
N VAL A 136 -3.62 8.05 1.16
CA VAL A 136 -3.51 9.18 2.10
C VAL A 136 -4.23 8.86 3.42
N ARG A 137 -5.41 8.25 3.37
CA ARG A 137 -6.14 7.82 4.56
C ARG A 137 -5.32 6.82 5.37
N TRP A 138 -4.79 5.77 4.73
CA TRP A 138 -3.96 4.76 5.41
C TRP A 138 -2.71 5.38 6.05
N ARG A 139 -2.07 6.34 5.38
CA ARG A 139 -0.95 7.09 5.99
C ARG A 139 -1.39 7.88 7.22
N ASN A 140 -2.53 8.57 7.15
CA ASN A 140 -3.07 9.31 8.30
C ASN A 140 -3.43 8.37 9.47
N GLU A 141 -4.01 7.20 9.19
CA GLU A 141 -4.28 6.18 10.21
C GLU A 141 -2.98 5.65 10.83
N ALA A 142 -1.94 5.40 10.02
CA ALA A 142 -0.62 4.99 10.52
C ALA A 142 0.01 6.05 11.44
N TRP A 143 -0.15 7.33 11.13
CA TRP A 143 0.28 8.43 11.99
C TRP A 143 -0.46 8.43 13.34
N ILE A 144 -1.79 8.27 13.32
CA ILE A 144 -2.61 8.17 14.53
C ILE A 144 -2.18 6.94 15.36
N ASN A 145 -2.02 5.79 14.72
CA ASN A 145 -1.58 4.56 15.35
C ASN A 145 -0.20 4.69 15.97
N ALA A 146 0.73 5.44 15.37
CA ALA A 146 2.04 5.69 15.95
C ALA A 146 1.95 6.45 17.29
N GLY A 147 1.10 7.49 17.36
CA GLY A 147 0.86 8.20 18.62
C GLY A 147 0.15 7.34 19.68
N GLN A 148 -0.78 6.48 19.25
CA GLN A 148 -1.45 5.52 20.13
C GLN A 148 -0.48 4.43 20.64
N LEU A 149 0.42 3.96 19.77
CA LEU A 149 1.46 2.98 20.11
C LEU A 149 2.47 3.57 21.09
N GLN A 150 2.95 4.81 20.85
CA GLN A 150 3.85 5.52 21.76
C GLN A 150 3.21 5.73 23.15
N SER A 151 1.92 6.04 23.19
CA SER A 151 1.14 6.17 24.44
C SER A 151 0.62 4.84 25.01
N LYS A 152 1.01 3.69 24.41
CA LYS A 152 0.64 2.33 24.82
C LYS A 152 -0.88 2.07 24.87
N LYS A 153 -1.68 2.83 24.11
CA LYS A 153 -3.13 2.65 23.97
C LYS A 153 -3.48 1.47 23.07
N ILE A 154 -2.61 1.17 22.11
CA ILE A 154 -2.67 -0.01 21.25
C ILE A 154 -1.31 -0.70 21.26
N ASN A 155 -1.26 -1.92 20.76
CA ASN A 155 -0.03 -2.68 20.58
C ASN A 155 0.20 -3.04 19.10
N ILE A 156 1.39 -3.59 18.80
CA ILE A 156 1.79 -3.97 17.44
C ILE A 156 0.87 -5.05 16.84
N GLU A 157 0.47 -6.02 17.67
CA GLU A 157 -0.40 -7.12 17.24
C GLU A 157 -1.74 -6.61 16.70
N GLN A 158 -2.36 -5.64 17.37
CA GLN A 158 -3.61 -5.02 16.91
C GLN A 158 -3.47 -4.31 15.56
N ILE A 159 -2.32 -3.64 15.32
CA ILE A 159 -2.03 -2.98 14.05
C ILE A 159 -1.86 -4.04 12.94
N HIS A 160 -1.09 -5.08 13.22
CA HIS A 160 -0.85 -6.19 12.32
C HIS A 160 -2.13 -6.96 11.98
N ASP A 161 -2.96 -7.29 12.97
CA ASP A 161 -4.25 -7.97 12.77
C ASP A 161 -5.17 -7.17 11.87
N ARG A 162 -5.21 -5.84 12.06
CA ARG A 162 -6.00 -4.96 11.21
C ARG A 162 -5.47 -4.93 9.78
N ALA A 163 -4.15 -4.86 9.59
CA ALA A 163 -3.54 -4.91 8.27
C ALA A 163 -3.81 -6.25 7.58
N GLU A 164 -3.69 -7.37 8.29
CA GLU A 164 -4.00 -8.70 7.77
C GLU A 164 -5.48 -8.83 7.36
N GLU A 165 -6.40 -8.25 8.12
CA GLU A 165 -7.82 -8.25 7.78
C GLU A 165 -8.10 -7.46 6.49
N ILE A 166 -7.49 -6.29 6.32
CA ILE A 166 -7.55 -5.53 5.05
C ILE A 166 -6.95 -6.35 3.91
N GLY A 167 -5.82 -7.02 4.15
CA GLY A 167 -5.18 -7.92 3.18
C GLY A 167 -6.12 -9.02 2.70
N LYS A 168 -6.84 -9.68 3.60
CA LYS A 168 -7.83 -10.71 3.24
C LYS A 168 -8.96 -10.15 2.38
N GLN A 169 -9.41 -8.93 2.66
CA GLN A 169 -10.43 -8.23 1.85
C GLN A 169 -9.91 -7.97 0.43
N ILE A 170 -8.66 -7.52 0.28
CA ILE A 170 -8.01 -7.36 -1.03
C ILE A 170 -8.00 -8.69 -1.78
N CYS A 171 -7.54 -9.78 -1.14
CA CYS A 171 -7.52 -11.12 -1.75
C CYS A 171 -8.92 -11.59 -2.16
N SER A 172 -9.97 -11.24 -1.40
CA SER A 172 -11.35 -11.62 -1.73
C SER A 172 -11.88 -10.95 -3.01
N ILE A 173 -11.48 -9.71 -3.27
CA ILE A 173 -11.86 -8.96 -4.48
C ILE A 173 -11.25 -9.61 -5.73
N VAL A 174 -10.01 -10.11 -5.64
CA VAL A 174 -9.34 -10.85 -6.73
C VAL A 174 -10.09 -12.12 -7.10
N LYS A 175 -10.64 -12.84 -6.12
CA LYS A 175 -11.39 -14.08 -6.39
C LYS A 175 -12.65 -13.80 -7.21
N ILE A 176 -13.28 -12.64 -7.00
CA ILE A 176 -14.47 -12.23 -7.75
C ILE A 176 -14.13 -11.97 -9.22
N THR A 177 -12.97 -11.36 -9.51
CA THR A 177 -12.58 -11.07 -10.90
C THR A 177 -12.20 -12.30 -11.70
N LYS A 178 -11.80 -13.39 -11.02
CA LYS A 178 -11.55 -14.70 -11.64
C LYS A 178 -12.83 -15.51 -11.89
N LEU A 179 -14.03 -15.01 -11.55
CA LEU A 179 -15.30 -15.72 -11.80
C LEU A 179 -15.65 -15.74 -13.30
N PRO A 180 -16.18 -16.88 -13.82
CA PRO A 180 -16.66 -16.94 -15.20
C PRO A 180 -17.76 -15.89 -15.43
N GLY A 181 -17.64 -15.09 -16.49
CA GLY A 181 -18.62 -14.07 -16.85
C GLY A 181 -18.28 -12.64 -16.42
N PHE A 182 -17.33 -12.45 -15.49
CA PHE A 182 -16.95 -11.11 -15.02
C PHE A 182 -16.46 -10.20 -16.16
N LEU A 183 -15.58 -10.72 -17.02
CA LEU A 183 -15.06 -9.97 -18.17
C LEU A 183 -16.15 -9.65 -19.20
N SER A 184 -17.05 -10.60 -19.50
CA SER A 184 -18.17 -10.36 -20.42
C SER A 184 -19.17 -9.36 -19.87
N ASP A 185 -19.40 -9.34 -18.55
CA ASP A 185 -20.28 -8.36 -17.91
C ASP A 185 -19.64 -6.97 -17.90
N LEU A 186 -18.32 -6.88 -17.69
CA LEU A 186 -17.53 -5.65 -17.82
C LEU A 186 -17.55 -5.08 -19.24
N GLU A 187 -17.32 -5.92 -20.26
CA GLU A 187 -17.40 -5.52 -21.66
C GLU A 187 -18.79 -5.01 -22.01
N ARG A 188 -19.84 -5.70 -21.56
CA ARG A 188 -21.23 -5.31 -21.78
C ARG A 188 -21.56 -3.97 -21.12
N LEU A 189 -21.05 -3.70 -19.92
CA LEU A 189 -21.20 -2.40 -19.24
C LEU A 189 -20.40 -1.29 -19.94
N SER A 190 -19.20 -1.58 -20.44
CA SER A 190 -18.38 -0.62 -21.18
C SER A 190 -18.99 -0.21 -22.53
N SER A 191 -19.82 -1.08 -23.12
CA SER A 191 -20.53 -0.82 -24.38
C SER A 191 -21.80 0.04 -24.22
N LEU A 192 -22.20 0.37 -22.98
CA LEU A 192 -23.42 1.10 -22.65
C LEU A 192 -23.17 2.57 -22.27
N VAL A 193 -21.93 3.04 -22.31
CA VAL A 193 -21.51 4.41 -21.98
C VAL A 193 -20.90 5.09 -23.21
#